data_AF-A0A363NSV0-F1
#
_entry.id   AF-A0A363NSV0-F1
#
_cell.length_a   1.000
_cell.length_b   1.000
_cell.length_c   1.000
_cell.angle_alpha   90.00
_cell.angle_beta   90.00
_cell.angle_gamma   90.00
#
_symmetry.space_group_name_H-M   'P 1'
#
loop_
_entity.id
_entity.type
_entity.pdbx_description
1 polymer ?
#
loop_
_entity_poly.entity_id
_entity_poly.type
_entity_poly.pdbx_seq_one_letter_code
_entity_poly.pdbx_strand_id
1 'polypeptide(L)'
;MLHRWYSIYNAEIISLKGAIERLSENRSLAFGILENKLDMLTDLRYVYDSAETLQKREFVSLVFDNNLYYENRIFRTPTMMEILSHNYLKMKDKGLLLY
;
A
#
# COMPACT_ATOMS: atom_id res chain seq x y z
N MET A 1 34.75 39.38 16.96
CA MET A 1 33.79 39.45 15.82
C MET A 1 33.51 38.06 15.23
N LEU A 2 34.52 37.22 14.96
CA LEU A 2 34.35 35.84 14.45
C LEU A 2 33.42 34.93 15.29
N HIS A 3 33.54 34.95 16.63
CA HIS A 3 32.72 34.09 17.50
C HIS A 3 31.21 34.37 17.40
N ARG A 4 30.82 35.62 17.14
CA ARG A 4 29.41 36.01 17.03
C ARG A 4 28.80 35.48 15.73
N TRP A 5 29.53 35.59 14.63
CA TRP A 5 29.13 35.01 13.34
C TRP A 5 29.06 33.49 13.40
N TYR A 6 30.05 32.84 14.00
CA TYR A 6 30.07 31.39 14.19
C TYR A 6 28.87 30.89 15.00
N SER A 7 28.49 31.60 16.07
CA SER A 7 27.32 31.26 16.89
C SER A 7 26.00 31.40 16.11
N ILE A 8 25.86 32.43 15.26
CA ILE A 8 24.66 32.66 14.45
C ILE A 8 24.52 31.54 13.42
N TYR A 9 25.60 31.24 12.68
CA TYR A 9 25.58 30.18 11.67
C TYR A 9 25.29 28.80 12.28
N ASN A 10 25.87 28.48 13.45
CA ASN A 10 25.56 27.21 14.12
C ASN A 10 24.09 27.13 14.56
N ALA A 11 23.51 28.23 15.03
CA ALA A 11 22.09 28.26 15.39
C ALA A 11 21.19 28.04 14.17
N GLU A 12 21.52 28.64 13.02
CA GLU A 12 20.81 28.39 11.76
C GLU A 12 20.96 26.94 11.29
N ILE A 13 22.16 26.36 11.37
CA ILE A 13 22.39 24.96 11.00
C ILE A 13 21.54 24.02 11.86
N ILE A 14 21.47 24.25 13.17
CA ILE A 14 20.66 23.44 14.09
C ILE A 14 19.16 23.60 13.75
N SER A 15 18.70 24.84 13.51
CA SER A 15 17.32 25.12 13.12
C SER A 15 16.93 24.41 11.81
N LEU A 16 17.78 24.48 10.80
CA LEU A 16 17.58 23.83 9.50
C LEU A 16 17.59 22.30 9.62
N LYS A 17 18.50 21.72 10.41
CA LYS A 17 18.51 20.27 10.68
C LYS A 17 17.22 19.83 11.36
N GLY A 18 16.75 20.55 12.37
CA GLY A 18 15.47 20.26 13.03
C GLY A 18 14.26 20.47 12.13
N ALA A 19 14.33 21.37 11.14
CA ALA A 19 13.28 21.51 10.12
C ALA A 19 13.27 20.32 9.15
N ILE A 20 14.45 19.83 8.73
CA ILE A 20 14.60 18.66 7.86
C ILE A 20 14.05 17.41 8.56
N GLU A 21 14.41 17.16 9.81
CA GLU A 21 13.92 16.00 10.57
C GLU A 21 12.39 15.99 10.69
N ARG A 22 11.79 17.13 11.08
CA ARG A 22 10.32 17.26 11.19
C ARG A 22 9.61 17.05 9.85
N LEU A 23 10.16 17.60 8.76
CA LEU A 23 9.60 17.42 7.41
C LEU A 23 9.79 15.99 6.88
N SER A 24 10.82 15.28 7.36
CA SER A 24 11.08 13.88 7.03
C SER A 24 10.11 12.95 7.77
N GLU A 25 9.94 13.12 9.08
CA GLU A 25 8.98 12.36 9.89
C GLU A 25 7.54 12.53 9.37
N ASN A 26 7.14 13.77 9.06
CA ASN A 26 5.79 14.05 8.59
C ASN A 26 5.53 13.42 7.19
N ARG A 27 6.56 13.34 6.33
CA ARG A 27 6.47 12.59 5.07
C ARG A 27 6.32 11.10 5.33
N SER A 28 7.12 10.52 6.20
CA SER A 28 7.01 9.08 6.53
C SER A 28 5.63 8.74 7.12
N LEU A 29 5.05 9.61 7.94
CA LEU A 29 3.68 9.45 8.45
C LEU A 29 2.63 9.58 7.34
N ALA A 30 2.76 10.56 6.46
CA ALA A 30 1.84 10.73 5.32
C ALA A 30 1.92 9.56 4.33
N PHE A 31 3.12 9.05 4.04
CA PHE A 31 3.31 7.84 3.24
C PHE A 31 2.77 6.60 3.93
N GLY A 32 2.96 6.46 5.24
CA GLY A 32 2.36 5.37 6.02
C GLY A 32 0.84 5.43 6.03
N ILE A 33 0.23 6.61 6.15
CA ILE A 33 -1.22 6.79 6.04
C ILE A 33 -1.69 6.47 4.63
N LEU A 34 -0.97 6.92 3.60
CA LEU A 34 -1.27 6.63 2.20
C LEU A 34 -1.21 5.13 1.91
N GLU A 35 -0.17 4.43 2.35
CA GLU A 35 0.01 2.99 2.23
C GLU A 35 -1.12 2.22 2.94
N ASN A 36 -1.50 2.67 4.14
CA ASN A 36 -2.62 2.12 4.90
C ASN A 36 -4.01 2.49 4.39
N LYS A 37 -4.11 3.39 3.39
CA LYS A 37 -5.37 3.88 2.79
C LYS A 37 -5.42 3.69 1.27
N LEU A 38 -4.39 3.06 0.71
CA LEU A 38 -4.24 2.80 -0.72
C LEU A 38 -5.33 1.84 -1.22
N ASP A 39 -5.80 0.95 -0.35
CA ASP A 39 -6.99 0.11 -0.50
C ASP A 39 -8.28 0.92 -0.67
N MET A 40 -8.36 2.13 -0.08
CA MET A 40 -9.52 3.03 -0.16
C MET A 40 -9.45 4.00 -1.35
N LEU A 41 -8.26 4.23 -1.92
CA LEU A 41 -8.04 5.20 -2.99
C LEU A 41 -8.47 4.73 -4.38
N THR A 42 -8.65 3.42 -4.55
CA THR A 42 -9.12 2.85 -5.81
C THR A 42 -10.45 2.20 -5.53
N ASP A 43 -11.54 2.74 -6.08
CA ASP A 43 -12.83 2.04 -6.08
C ASP A 43 -12.72 0.82 -7.01
N LEU A 44 -12.08 -0.24 -6.51
CA LEU A 44 -11.87 -1.49 -7.25
C LEU A 44 -13.19 -2.11 -7.68
N ARG A 45 -14.29 -1.82 -6.97
CA ARG A 45 -15.63 -2.25 -7.38
C ARG A 45 -16.05 -1.51 -8.64
N TYR A 46 -15.98 -0.18 -8.64
CA TYR A 46 -16.28 0.61 -9.85
C TYR A 46 -15.38 0.24 -11.03
N VAL A 47 -14.07 0.07 -10.82
CA VAL A 47 -13.13 -0.35 -11.88
C VAL A 47 -13.48 -1.74 -12.41
N TYR A 48 -13.76 -2.70 -11.53
CA TYR A 48 -14.15 -4.05 -11.93
C TYR A 48 -15.51 -4.07 -12.64
N ASP A 49 -16.48 -3.28 -12.19
CA ASP A 49 -17.82 -3.23 -12.76
C ASP A 49 -17.84 -2.57 -14.13
N SER A 50 -17.05 -1.51 -14.32
CA SER A 50 -16.91 -0.76 -15.58
C SER A 50 -16.02 -1.42 -16.63
N ALA A 51 -15.20 -2.41 -16.25
CA ALA A 51 -14.29 -3.12 -17.14
C ALA A 51 -15.00 -4.12 -18.08
N GLU A 52 -14.39 -4.38 -19.24
CA GLU A 52 -14.83 -5.44 -20.16
C GLU A 52 -14.42 -6.84 -19.66
N THR A 53 -15.07 -7.90 -20.17
CA THR A 53 -14.82 -9.29 -19.73
C THR A 53 -13.35 -9.70 -19.76
N LEU A 54 -12.61 -9.31 -20.81
CA LEU A 54 -11.19 -9.63 -20.92
C LEU A 54 -10.36 -8.93 -19.83
N GLN A 55 -10.65 -7.65 -19.59
CA GLN A 55 -10.00 -6.83 -18.56
C GLN A 55 -10.32 -7.34 -17.15
N LYS A 56 -11.56 -7.78 -16.89
CA LYS A 56 -11.92 -8.43 -15.62
C LYS A 56 -11.12 -9.71 -15.40
N ARG A 57 -10.90 -10.50 -16.45
CA ARG A 57 -10.08 -11.72 -16.38
C ARG A 57 -8.62 -11.38 -16.07
N GLU A 58 -8.04 -10.41 -16.76
CA GLU A 58 -6.66 -9.96 -16.52
C GLU A 58 -6.48 -9.40 -15.11
N PHE A 59 -7.44 -8.60 -14.64
CA PHE A 59 -7.46 -8.06 -13.29
C PHE A 59 -7.49 -9.18 -12.23
N VAL A 60 -8.38 -10.16 -12.37
CA VAL A 60 -8.44 -11.31 -11.46
C VAL A 60 -7.13 -12.11 -11.50
N SER A 61 -6.55 -12.29 -12.68
CA SER A 61 -5.26 -12.97 -12.84
C SER A 61 -4.14 -12.23 -12.10
N LEU A 62 -4.09 -10.91 -12.21
CA LEU A 62 -3.11 -10.06 -11.53
C LEU A 62 -3.24 -10.16 -10.00
N VAL A 63 -4.48 -10.05 -9.49
CA VAL A 63 -4.76 -10.07 -8.04
C VAL A 63 -4.27 -11.35 -7.35
N PHE A 64 -4.27 -12.47 -8.08
CA PHE A 64 -3.91 -13.79 -7.55
C PHE A 64 -2.63 -14.36 -8.17
N ASP A 65 -1.80 -13.52 -8.80
CA ASP A 65 -0.53 -13.92 -9.44
C ASP A 65 -0.67 -15.11 -10.42
N ASN A 66 -1.78 -15.15 -11.16
CA ASN A 66 -2.18 -16.25 -12.04
C ASN A 66 -2.40 -17.62 -11.35
N ASN A 67 -2.45 -17.65 -10.02
CA ASN A 67 -2.62 -18.89 -9.23
C ASN A 67 -4.07 -19.06 -8.76
N LEU A 68 -5.03 -18.95 -9.67
CA LEU A 68 -6.44 -19.22 -9.38
C LEU A 68 -6.84 -20.59 -9.93
N TYR A 69 -7.13 -21.52 -9.04
CA TYR A 69 -7.48 -22.91 -9.36
C TYR A 69 -8.98 -23.13 -9.21
N TYR A 70 -9.59 -23.81 -10.16
CA TYR A 70 -10.99 -24.21 -10.05
C TYR A 70 -11.07 -25.67 -9.61
N GLU A 71 -11.51 -25.90 -8.38
CA GLU A 71 -11.60 -27.24 -7.80
C GLU A 71 -12.90 -27.37 -7.01
N ASN A 72 -13.57 -28.52 -7.10
CA ASN A 72 -14.81 -28.79 -6.36
C ASN A 72 -15.90 -27.72 -6.56
N ARG A 73 -15.98 -27.17 -7.78
CA ARG A 73 -16.90 -26.08 -8.19
C ARG A 73 -16.64 -24.73 -7.51
N ILE A 74 -15.46 -24.55 -6.93
CA ILE A 74 -15.06 -23.33 -6.21
C ILE A 74 -13.68 -22.88 -6.71
N PHE A 75 -13.47 -21.57 -6.81
CA PHE A 75 -12.15 -21.03 -7.08
C PHE A 75 -11.33 -20.96 -5.78
N ARG A 76 -10.08 -21.40 -5.84
CA ARG A 76 -9.14 -21.39 -4.74
C ARG A 76 -7.80 -20.83 -5.16
N THR A 77 -7.06 -20.26 -4.22
CA THR A 77 -5.74 -19.67 -4.51
C THR A 77 -4.78 -19.81 -3.33
N PRO A 78 -3.48 -20.01 -3.58
CA PRO A 78 -2.44 -19.97 -2.55
C PRO A 78 -1.85 -18.56 -2.35
N THR A 79 -2.09 -17.64 -3.29
CA THR A 79 -1.44 -16.32 -3.33
C THR A 79 -2.46 -15.21 -3.53
N MET A 80 -2.17 -14.04 -2.98
CA MET A 80 -2.95 -12.83 -3.19
C MET A 80 -2.00 -11.64 -3.08
N MET A 81 -2.21 -10.61 -3.90
CA MET A 81 -1.44 -9.38 -3.82
C MET A 81 -1.40 -8.83 -2.39
N GLU A 82 -0.23 -8.34 -1.98
CA GLU A 82 0.02 -7.86 -0.62
C GLU A 82 -0.93 -6.72 -0.19
N ILE A 83 -1.29 -5.83 -1.12
CA ILE A 83 -2.26 -4.75 -0.86
C ILE A 83 -3.66 -5.26 -0.45
N LEU A 84 -4.01 -6.49 -0.84
CA LEU A 84 -5.27 -7.15 -0.50
C LEU A 84 -5.13 -8.15 0.66
N SER A 85 -3.94 -8.29 1.25
CA SER A 85 -3.63 -9.21 2.37
C SER A 85 -4.58 -9.07 3.57
N HIS A 86 -5.12 -7.87 3.80
CA HIS A 86 -6.13 -7.62 4.85
C HIS A 86 -7.41 -8.46 4.68
N ASN A 87 -7.69 -9.00 3.48
CA ASN A 87 -8.81 -9.90 3.22
C ASN A 87 -8.52 -11.38 3.56
N TYR A 88 -7.30 -11.70 4.00
CA TYR A 88 -6.86 -13.07 4.27
C TYR A 88 -7.83 -13.84 5.18
N LEU A 89 -8.19 -13.27 6.34
CA LEU A 89 -9.08 -13.94 7.29
C LEU A 89 -10.44 -14.26 6.67
N LYS A 90 -11.01 -13.30 5.93
CA LYS A 90 -12.28 -13.46 5.22
C LYS A 90 -12.22 -14.54 4.13
N MET A 91 -11.08 -14.67 3.44
CA MET A 91 -10.89 -15.72 2.43
C MET A 91 -10.71 -17.10 3.07
N LYS A 92 -10.00 -17.16 4.20
CA LYS A 92 -9.80 -18.39 4.98
C LYS A 92 -11.14 -18.92 5.50
N ASP A 93 -11.96 -18.06 6.10
CA ASP A 93 -13.28 -18.43 6.63
C ASP A 93 -14.23 -18.95 5.53
N LYS A 94 -14.03 -18.50 4.28
CA LYS A 94 -14.78 -18.96 3.10
C LYS A 94 -14.19 -20.21 2.43
N GLY A 95 -13.07 -20.73 2.92
CA GLY A 95 -12.40 -21.90 2.33
C GLY A 95 -11.84 -21.65 0.92
N LEU A 96 -11.49 -20.41 0.59
CA LEU A 96 -10.98 -20.01 -0.73
C LEU A 96 -9.45 -20.12 -0.85
N LEU A 97 -8.77 -20.44 0.24
CA LEU A 97 -7.31 -20.53 0.27
C LEU A 97 -6.86 -21.99 0.20
N LEU A 98 -5.77 -22.24 -0.54
CA LEU A 98 -5.07 -23.53 -0.56
C LEU A 98 -3.95 -23.46 0.49
N TYR A 99 -4.19 -24.03 1.67
CA TYR A 99 -3.19 -24.24 2.73
C TYR A 99 -3.29 -25.66 3.26
#